data_AF-A0A9E5K263-F1
#
_entry.id   AF-A0A9E5K263-F1
#
_cell.length_a   1.000
_cell.length_b   1.000
_cell.length_c   1.000
_cell.angle_alpha   90.00
_cell.angle_beta   90.00
_cell.angle_gamma   90.00
#
_symmetry.space_group_name_H-M   'P 1'
#
loop_
_entity.id
_entity.type
_entity.pdbx_description
1 polymer ?
#
loop_
_entity_poly.entity_id
_entity_poly.type
_entity_poly.pdbx_seq_one_letter_code
_entity_poly.pdbx_strand_id
1 'polypeptide(L)'
;MANKVISIEDCTVPEKILLAANQLEESGQTPFSAEALIVMAWQKYPRTFGLKGFVELYPDSNKILASIMGEKGLARRGWLVKTGLKMYALTKDGLVVVKRILKGEDRPASRQSTIRTNKETDRILLNIMDSIAFEKFQDGRKQEVAFSDACKFFSIVDGMNADRIDARINLVLKCLQNMEHQIGLGNAVLSTGQSVAMIDVVLSMEILKYLEEKFSRHFNLLKVRAAK
;
A
#
# COMPACT_ATOMS: atom_id res chain seq x y z
N MET A 1 -16.75 9.21 -24.43
CA MET A 1 -15.70 8.60 -23.58
C MET A 1 -15.62 7.14 -23.99
N ALA A 2 -14.50 6.71 -24.58
CA ALA A 2 -14.37 5.35 -25.09
C ALA A 2 -14.21 4.37 -23.92
N ASN A 3 -15.11 3.39 -23.82
CA ASN A 3 -14.99 2.26 -22.88
C ASN A 3 -13.68 1.55 -23.18
N LYS A 4 -12.69 1.71 -22.30
CA LYS A 4 -11.46 0.92 -22.35
C LYS A 4 -11.82 -0.46 -21.84
N VAL A 5 -12.02 -1.41 -22.75
CA VAL A 5 -12.15 -2.83 -22.38
C VAL A 5 -10.86 -3.21 -21.66
N ILE A 6 -10.94 -3.49 -20.35
CA ILE A 6 -9.80 -3.97 -19.57
C ILE A 6 -9.35 -5.26 -20.25
N SER A 7 -8.12 -5.29 -20.77
CA SER A 7 -7.56 -6.50 -21.35
C SER A 7 -7.44 -7.55 -20.23
N ILE A 8 -7.68 -8.81 -20.54
CA ILE A 8 -7.51 -9.94 -19.60
C ILE A 8 -6.08 -9.95 -19.00
N GLU A 9 -5.12 -9.40 -19.73
CA GLU A 9 -3.73 -9.23 -19.33
C GLU A 9 -3.56 -8.25 -18.15
N ASP A 10 -4.45 -7.27 -18.01
CA ASP A 10 -4.44 -6.24 -16.96
C ASP A 10 -5.10 -6.70 -15.64
N CYS A 11 -5.74 -7.87 -15.65
CA CYS A 11 -6.38 -8.44 -14.46
C CYS A 11 -5.33 -8.97 -13.47
N THR A 12 -5.44 -8.56 -12.21
CA THR A 12 -4.64 -9.11 -11.11
C THR A 12 -5.00 -10.58 -10.85
N VAL A 13 -4.12 -11.29 -10.12
CA VAL A 13 -4.35 -12.68 -9.71
C VAL A 13 -5.70 -12.88 -8.99
N PRO A 14 -6.08 -12.07 -7.98
CA PRO A 14 -7.38 -12.22 -7.33
C PRO A 14 -8.58 -11.97 -8.25
N GLU A 15 -8.47 -11.02 -9.17
CA GLU A 15 -9.54 -10.69 -10.13
C GLU A 15 -9.74 -11.84 -11.13
N LYS A 16 -8.66 -12.46 -11.61
CA LYS A 16 -8.74 -13.67 -12.44
C LYS A 16 -9.44 -14.82 -11.72
N ILE A 17 -9.16 -15.02 -10.42
CA ILE A 17 -9.85 -16.03 -9.60
C ILE A 17 -11.33 -15.67 -9.43
N LEU A 18 -11.68 -14.39 -9.21
CA LEU A 18 -13.08 -13.97 -9.14
C LEU A 18 -13.85 -14.21 -10.43
N LEU A 19 -13.23 -13.94 -11.59
CA LEU A 19 -13.82 -14.22 -12.90
C LEU A 19 -14.00 -15.73 -13.14
N ALA A 20 -13.16 -16.58 -12.55
CA ALA A 20 -13.32 -18.03 -12.59
C ALA A 20 -14.46 -18.49 -11.65
N ALA A 21 -14.55 -17.90 -10.46
CA ALA A 21 -15.66 -18.15 -9.53
C ALA A 21 -17.01 -17.76 -10.13
N ASN A 22 -17.11 -16.61 -10.80
CA ASN A 22 -18.33 -16.19 -11.47
C ASN A 22 -18.76 -17.17 -12.57
N GLN A 23 -17.80 -17.69 -13.32
CA GLN A 23 -18.08 -18.69 -14.36
C GLN A 23 -18.59 -20.01 -13.77
N LEU A 24 -18.10 -20.42 -12.60
CA LEU A 24 -18.64 -21.57 -11.89
C LEU A 24 -20.10 -21.34 -11.48
N GLU A 25 -20.42 -20.17 -10.91
CA GLU A 25 -21.80 -19.84 -10.54
C GLU A 25 -22.72 -19.72 -11.78
N GLU A 26 -22.25 -19.13 -12.87
CA GLU A 26 -22.98 -19.07 -14.15
C GLU A 26 -23.23 -20.47 -14.75
N SER A 27 -22.33 -21.42 -14.50
CA SER A 27 -22.50 -22.83 -14.85
C SER A 27 -23.42 -23.62 -13.89
N GLY A 28 -24.02 -22.95 -12.91
CA GLY A 28 -24.93 -23.54 -11.91
C GLY A 28 -24.24 -24.17 -10.71
N GLN A 29 -22.92 -23.98 -10.53
CA GLN A 29 -22.17 -24.54 -9.41
C GLN A 29 -22.11 -23.54 -8.24
N THR A 30 -23.22 -23.40 -7.51
CA THR A 30 -23.29 -22.55 -6.31
C THR A 30 -23.83 -23.36 -5.13
N PRO A 31 -23.06 -23.59 -4.05
CA PRO A 31 -21.64 -23.25 -3.87
C PRO A 31 -20.70 -24.17 -4.69
N PHE A 32 -19.48 -23.72 -4.95
CA PHE A 32 -18.44 -24.48 -5.63
C PHE A 32 -17.31 -24.90 -4.67
N SER A 33 -16.61 -25.99 -5.00
CA SER A 33 -15.46 -26.45 -4.22
C SER A 33 -14.18 -25.66 -4.55
N ALA A 34 -13.22 -25.68 -3.62
CA ALA A 34 -11.89 -25.13 -3.86
C ALA A 34 -11.22 -25.80 -5.07
N GLU A 35 -11.39 -27.11 -5.20
CA GLU A 35 -10.86 -27.92 -6.29
C GLU A 35 -11.46 -27.51 -7.65
N ALA A 36 -12.79 -27.28 -7.71
CA ALA A 36 -13.44 -26.78 -8.91
C ALA A 36 -12.94 -25.38 -9.30
N LEU A 37 -12.76 -24.49 -8.31
CA LEU A 37 -12.20 -23.15 -8.55
C LEU A 37 -10.75 -23.20 -9.03
N ILE A 38 -9.94 -24.13 -8.50
CA ILE A 38 -8.56 -24.35 -8.94
C ILE A 38 -8.53 -24.72 -10.42
N VAL A 39 -9.33 -25.72 -10.80
CA VAL A 39 -9.38 -26.22 -12.19
C VAL A 39 -9.91 -25.13 -13.12
N MET A 40 -11.00 -24.45 -12.76
CA MET A 40 -11.59 -23.39 -13.58
C MET A 40 -10.62 -22.21 -13.78
N ALA A 41 -9.96 -21.76 -12.71
CA ALA A 41 -9.02 -20.64 -12.81
C ALA A 41 -7.80 -20.99 -13.68
N TRP A 42 -7.28 -22.21 -13.56
CA TRP A 42 -6.18 -22.69 -14.41
C TRP A 42 -6.59 -22.87 -15.87
N GLN A 43 -7.73 -23.52 -16.15
CA GLN A 43 -8.23 -23.67 -17.52
C GLN A 43 -8.42 -22.32 -18.22
N LYS A 44 -8.89 -21.31 -17.48
CA LYS A 44 -9.10 -19.96 -18.01
C LYS A 44 -7.80 -19.17 -18.17
N TYR A 45 -6.83 -19.36 -17.27
CA TYR A 45 -5.57 -18.62 -17.26
C TYR A 45 -4.36 -19.52 -16.99
N PRO A 46 -4.02 -20.43 -17.92
CA PRO A 46 -2.99 -21.46 -17.69
C PRO A 46 -1.62 -20.83 -17.41
N ARG A 47 -1.25 -19.77 -18.13
CA ARG A 47 0.00 -19.02 -17.88
C ARG A 47 0.09 -18.40 -16.49
N THR A 48 -1.05 -18.07 -15.86
CA THR A 48 -1.06 -17.45 -14.53
C THR A 48 -1.06 -18.50 -13.43
N PHE A 49 -1.81 -19.59 -13.60
CA PHE A 49 -2.09 -20.57 -12.56
C PHE A 49 -1.58 -21.97 -12.87
N GLY A 50 -0.77 -22.15 -13.91
CA GLY A 50 -0.16 -23.43 -14.25
C GLY A 50 1.07 -23.70 -13.39
N LEU A 51 1.29 -24.98 -13.09
CA LEU A 51 2.47 -25.44 -12.35
C LEU A 51 3.74 -25.16 -13.16
N LYS A 52 4.78 -24.63 -12.51
CA LYS A 52 6.04 -24.29 -13.18
C LYS A 52 6.64 -25.54 -13.85
N GLY A 53 6.92 -25.46 -15.15
CA GLY A 53 7.38 -26.60 -15.97
C GLY A 53 6.27 -27.47 -16.54
N PHE A 54 5.02 -27.32 -16.08
CA PHE A 54 3.83 -28.08 -16.49
C PHE A 54 2.62 -27.15 -16.70
N VAL A 55 2.87 -25.93 -17.19
CA VAL A 55 1.90 -24.83 -17.21
C VAL A 55 0.59 -25.20 -17.91
N GLU A 56 0.67 -25.95 -19.00
CA GLU A 56 -0.46 -26.39 -19.82
C GLU A 56 -1.03 -27.76 -19.39
N LEU A 57 -0.41 -28.42 -18.41
CA LEU A 57 -0.78 -29.78 -17.99
C LEU A 57 -1.41 -29.84 -16.60
N TYR A 58 -0.93 -29.03 -15.65
CA TYR A 58 -1.38 -29.09 -14.26
C TYR A 58 -1.56 -27.71 -13.63
N PRO A 59 -2.57 -27.54 -12.74
CA PRO A 59 -2.73 -26.32 -11.96
C PRO A 59 -1.72 -26.20 -10.81
N ASP A 60 -1.30 -24.98 -10.50
CA ASP A 60 -0.63 -24.58 -9.27
C ASP A 60 -1.69 -24.25 -8.20
N SER A 61 -2.14 -25.30 -7.51
CA SER A 61 -3.15 -25.21 -6.45
C SER A 61 -2.73 -24.25 -5.32
N ASN A 62 -1.44 -24.18 -4.98
CA ASN A 62 -0.96 -23.36 -3.88
C ASN A 62 -1.14 -21.87 -4.17
N LYS A 63 -0.86 -21.44 -5.41
CA LYS A 63 -1.03 -20.05 -5.84
C LYS A 63 -2.48 -19.59 -5.72
N ILE A 64 -3.42 -20.47 -6.04
CA ILE A 64 -4.86 -20.19 -5.97
C ILE A 64 -5.34 -20.21 -4.52
N LEU A 65 -5.01 -21.26 -3.76
CA LEU A 65 -5.41 -21.39 -2.35
C LEU A 65 -4.86 -20.26 -1.48
N ALA A 66 -3.61 -19.86 -1.68
CA ALA A 66 -3.01 -18.70 -1.00
C ALA A 66 -3.77 -17.40 -1.34
N SER A 67 -4.24 -17.27 -2.58
CA SER A 67 -5.05 -16.12 -3.00
C SER A 67 -6.47 -16.17 -2.43
N ILE A 68 -7.05 -17.35 -2.18
CA ILE A 68 -8.37 -17.48 -1.55
C ILE A 68 -8.28 -17.13 -0.05
N MET A 69 -7.32 -17.72 0.66
CA MET A 69 -7.27 -17.75 2.13
C MET A 69 -6.24 -16.82 2.79
N GLY A 70 -5.27 -16.29 2.04
CA GLY A 70 -4.18 -15.48 2.60
C GLY A 70 -4.64 -14.17 3.25
N GLU A 71 -3.72 -13.43 3.86
CA GLU A 71 -4.02 -12.16 4.55
C GLU A 71 -4.74 -11.14 3.67
N LYS A 72 -4.38 -11.12 2.38
CA LYS A 72 -5.02 -10.29 1.34
C LYS A 72 -5.96 -11.11 0.45
N GLY A 73 -6.42 -12.27 0.92
CA GLY A 73 -7.16 -13.24 0.13
C GLY A 73 -8.61 -12.87 -0.12
N LEU A 74 -9.22 -13.48 -1.13
CA LEU A 74 -10.58 -13.18 -1.58
C LEU A 74 -11.62 -13.35 -0.45
N ALA A 75 -11.44 -14.33 0.44
CA ALA A 75 -12.33 -14.55 1.57
C ALA A 75 -12.23 -13.42 2.61
N ARG A 76 -11.02 -12.99 2.97
CA ARG A 76 -10.81 -11.86 3.90
C ARG A 76 -11.27 -10.52 3.33
N ARG A 77 -11.18 -10.34 2.01
CA ARG A 77 -11.74 -9.16 1.31
C ARG A 77 -13.27 -9.13 1.28
N GLY A 78 -13.93 -10.20 1.74
CA GLY A 78 -15.38 -10.35 1.68
C GLY A 78 -15.92 -10.56 0.27
N TRP A 79 -15.09 -10.96 -0.69
CA TRP A 79 -15.50 -11.22 -2.08
C TRP A 79 -15.96 -12.67 -2.29
N LEU A 80 -15.42 -13.59 -1.50
CA LEU A 80 -15.90 -14.97 -1.37
C LEU A 80 -16.34 -15.21 0.07
N VAL A 81 -17.37 -16.03 0.25
CA VAL A 81 -17.78 -16.56 1.54
C VAL A 81 -17.54 -18.06 1.58
N LYS A 82 -17.02 -18.56 2.70
CA LYS A 82 -16.87 -19.99 2.95
C LYS A 82 -18.22 -20.53 3.43
N THR A 83 -18.84 -21.42 2.66
CA THR A 83 -20.18 -21.98 2.95
C THR A 83 -20.11 -23.36 3.59
N GLY A 84 -18.94 -24.00 3.58
CA GLY A 84 -18.73 -25.33 4.15
C GLY A 84 -17.26 -25.76 4.13
N LEU A 85 -17.01 -27.06 4.32
CA LEU A 85 -15.67 -27.61 4.22
C LEU A 85 -15.18 -27.51 2.77
N LYS A 86 -14.19 -26.62 2.52
CA LYS A 86 -13.65 -26.31 1.19
C LYS A 86 -14.69 -25.83 0.17
N MET A 87 -15.86 -25.38 0.61
CA MET A 87 -16.92 -24.85 -0.25
C MET A 87 -16.97 -23.33 -0.15
N TYR A 88 -17.13 -22.67 -1.29
CA TYR A 88 -17.16 -21.22 -1.43
C TYR A 88 -18.31 -20.77 -2.32
N ALA A 89 -18.73 -19.53 -2.15
CA ALA A 89 -19.66 -18.83 -3.03
C ALA A 89 -19.22 -17.36 -3.16
N LEU A 90 -19.60 -16.70 -4.25
CA LEU A 90 -19.44 -15.26 -4.38
C LEU A 90 -20.39 -14.53 -3.42
N THR A 91 -19.88 -13.46 -2.83
CA THR A 91 -20.72 -12.52 -2.10
C THR A 91 -21.31 -11.49 -3.05
N LYS A 92 -22.27 -10.69 -2.56
CA LYS A 92 -22.78 -9.52 -3.29
C LYS A 92 -21.64 -8.56 -3.68
N ASP A 93 -20.68 -8.34 -2.79
CA ASP A 93 -19.50 -7.51 -3.04
C ASP A 93 -18.59 -8.10 -4.11
N GLY A 94 -18.38 -9.42 -4.09
CA GLY A 94 -17.63 -10.13 -5.13
C GLY A 94 -18.28 -9.99 -6.51
N LEU A 95 -19.61 -10.13 -6.59
CA LEU A 95 -20.37 -9.94 -7.83
C LEU A 95 -20.28 -8.51 -8.37
N VAL A 96 -20.28 -7.50 -7.50
CA VAL A 96 -20.08 -6.10 -7.93
C VAL A 96 -18.71 -5.92 -8.57
N VAL A 97 -17.66 -6.50 -7.98
CA VAL A 97 -16.30 -6.45 -8.54
C VAL A 97 -16.22 -7.16 -9.89
N VAL A 98 -16.83 -8.35 -10.02
CA VAL A 98 -16.89 -9.08 -11.28
C VAL A 98 -17.58 -8.26 -12.37
N LYS A 99 -18.78 -7.72 -12.09
CA LYS A 99 -19.53 -6.90 -13.04
C LYS A 99 -18.73 -5.69 -13.50
N ARG A 100 -17.96 -5.08 -12.60
CA ARG A 100 -17.07 -3.96 -12.93
C ARG A 100 -15.98 -4.36 -13.92
N ILE A 101 -15.29 -5.47 -13.62
CA ILE A 101 -14.20 -5.99 -14.47
C ILE A 101 -14.74 -6.29 -15.87
N LEU A 102 -15.89 -6.98 -15.95
CA LEU A 102 -16.52 -7.33 -17.24
C LEU A 102 -16.97 -6.11 -18.05
N LYS A 103 -17.35 -5.01 -17.39
CA LYS A 103 -17.74 -3.76 -18.05
C LYS A 103 -16.56 -2.91 -18.51
N GLY A 104 -15.32 -3.27 -18.14
CA GLY A 104 -14.16 -2.43 -18.39
C GLY A 104 -14.22 -1.09 -17.65
N GLU A 105 -15.01 -1.00 -16.58
CA GLU A 105 -15.08 0.19 -15.75
C GLU A 105 -13.73 0.37 -15.06
N ASP A 106 -13.20 1.60 -15.07
CA ASP A 106 -11.95 1.92 -14.39
C ASP A 106 -11.98 1.36 -12.97
N ARG A 107 -10.90 0.67 -12.61
CA ARG A 107 -10.70 0.19 -11.25
C ARG A 107 -10.89 1.43 -10.36
N PRO A 108 -11.85 1.47 -9.42
CA PRO A 108 -11.88 2.55 -8.46
C PRO A 108 -10.52 2.49 -7.80
N ALA A 109 -9.82 3.64 -7.74
CA ALA A 109 -8.53 3.79 -7.08
C ALA A 109 -8.51 2.80 -5.91
N SER A 110 -7.68 1.76 -6.06
CA SER A 110 -7.85 0.49 -5.36
C SER A 110 -8.21 0.74 -3.90
N ARG A 111 -9.02 -0.13 -3.28
CA ARG A 111 -8.96 -0.33 -1.82
C ARG A 111 -7.57 -0.90 -1.46
N GLN A 112 -6.50 -0.19 -1.79
CA GLN A 112 -5.39 0.03 -0.87
C GLN A 112 -6.06 0.37 0.45
N SER A 113 -5.75 -0.38 1.50
CA SER A 113 -6.22 -0.10 2.85
C SER A 113 -5.92 1.37 3.13
N THR A 114 -6.92 2.22 2.99
CA THR A 114 -6.79 3.65 3.23
C THR A 114 -6.77 3.81 4.73
N ILE A 115 -5.58 3.88 5.29
CA ILE A 115 -5.42 4.04 6.72
C ILE A 115 -5.72 5.50 7.02
N ARG A 116 -6.68 5.72 7.91
CA ARG A 116 -6.91 7.04 8.49
C ARG A 116 -5.89 7.24 9.59
N THR A 117 -5.06 8.25 9.41
CA THR A 117 -4.05 8.68 10.38
C THR A 117 -4.69 9.50 11.50
N ASN A 118 -3.99 9.62 12.62
CA ASN A 118 -4.42 10.50 13.72
C ASN A 118 -3.94 11.94 13.47
N LYS A 119 -4.51 12.92 14.19
CA LYS A 119 -4.20 14.35 14.01
C LYS A 119 -2.73 14.72 14.21
N GLU A 120 -2.01 14.00 15.08
CA GLU A 120 -0.59 14.26 15.35
C GLU A 120 0.28 13.76 14.19
N THR A 121 0.04 12.54 13.74
CA THR A 121 0.65 11.94 12.55
C THR A 121 0.40 12.81 11.31
N ASP A 122 -0.84 13.29 11.12
CA ASP A 122 -1.18 14.20 10.03
C ASP A 122 -0.30 15.44 10.04
N ARG A 123 -0.21 16.11 11.18
CA ARG A 123 0.57 17.34 11.31
C ARG A 123 2.05 17.11 10.99
N ILE A 124 2.60 15.98 11.44
CA ILE A 124 4.00 15.63 11.18
C ILE A 124 4.22 15.37 9.69
N LEU A 125 3.37 14.55 9.06
CA LEU A 125 3.50 14.22 7.63
C LEU A 125 3.31 15.45 6.75
N LEU A 126 2.32 16.30 7.05
CA LEU A 126 2.14 17.58 6.36
C LEU A 126 3.38 18.46 6.47
N ASN A 127 3.94 18.61 7.68
CA ASN A 127 5.15 19.42 7.87
C ASN A 127 6.38 18.88 7.12
N ILE A 128 6.50 17.54 7.01
CA ILE A 128 7.56 16.90 6.25
C ILE A 128 7.39 17.19 4.75
N MET A 129 6.18 16.94 4.23
CA MET A 129 5.88 17.05 2.80
C MET A 129 5.90 18.51 2.31
N ASP A 130 5.45 19.45 3.14
CA ASP A 130 5.48 20.90 2.85
C ASP A 130 6.88 21.51 3.07
N SER A 131 7.88 20.71 3.47
CA SER A 131 9.22 21.23 3.72
C SER A 131 10.02 21.45 2.43
N ILE A 132 10.82 22.52 2.41
CA ILE A 132 11.76 22.82 1.32
C ILE A 132 12.79 21.68 1.14
N ALA A 133 13.12 20.96 2.21
CA ALA A 133 13.99 19.79 2.15
C ALA A 133 13.37 18.67 1.30
N PHE A 134 12.06 18.43 1.45
CA PHE A 134 11.33 17.43 0.68
C PHE A 134 11.24 17.81 -0.80
N GLU A 135 10.87 19.06 -1.10
CA GLU A 135 10.84 19.60 -2.48
C GLU A 135 12.21 19.45 -3.17
N LYS A 136 13.30 19.89 -2.52
CA LYS A 136 14.66 19.77 -3.07
C LYS A 136 15.09 18.32 -3.32
N PHE A 137 14.59 17.37 -2.54
CA PHE A 137 14.87 15.95 -2.76
C PHE A 137 14.08 15.38 -3.93
N GLN A 138 12.82 15.77 -4.08
CA GLN A 138 12.00 15.40 -5.25
C GLN A 138 12.62 15.92 -6.56
N ASP A 139 13.19 17.13 -6.54
CA ASP A 139 13.84 17.74 -7.70
C ASP A 139 15.28 17.24 -7.95
N GLY A 140 15.79 16.31 -7.13
CA GLY A 140 17.18 15.84 -7.23
C GLY A 140 18.25 16.85 -6.75
N ARG A 141 17.83 17.99 -6.19
CA ARG A 141 18.67 19.09 -5.68
C ARG A 141 19.08 18.92 -4.21
N LYS A 142 19.23 17.68 -3.73
CA LYS A 142 19.56 17.37 -2.32
C LYS A 142 20.82 18.08 -1.79
N GLN A 143 21.77 18.41 -2.67
CA GLN A 143 23.00 19.11 -2.29
C GLN A 143 22.73 20.55 -1.80
N GLU A 144 21.69 21.21 -2.33
CA GLU A 144 21.28 22.58 -2.00
C GLU A 144 20.50 22.70 -0.69
N VAL A 145 20.20 21.56 -0.03
CA VAL A 145 19.49 21.56 1.24
C VAL A 145 20.36 22.24 2.30
N ALA A 146 19.81 23.26 2.95
CA ALA A 146 20.46 24.06 3.98
C ALA A 146 20.03 23.63 5.40
N PHE A 147 20.77 24.07 6.43
CA PHE A 147 20.45 23.71 7.81
C PHE A 147 19.08 24.24 8.26
N SER A 148 18.68 25.42 7.76
CA SER A 148 17.34 25.99 7.98
C SER A 148 16.23 25.07 7.47
N ASP A 149 16.47 24.35 6.36
CA ASP A 149 15.52 23.41 5.79
C ASP A 149 15.39 22.18 6.69
N ALA A 150 16.50 21.72 7.28
CA ALA A 150 16.53 20.64 8.26
C ALA A 150 15.76 21.02 9.53
N CYS A 151 15.96 22.23 10.07
CA CYS A 151 15.22 22.71 11.24
C CYS A 151 13.71 22.72 10.98
N LYS A 152 13.27 23.21 9.81
CA LYS A 152 11.85 23.19 9.42
C LYS A 152 11.30 21.77 9.30
N PHE A 153 12.06 20.86 8.67
CA PHE A 153 11.68 19.45 8.53
C PHE A 153 11.38 18.80 9.88
N PHE A 154 12.24 19.02 10.88
CA PHE A 154 12.06 18.49 12.24
C PHE A 154 11.17 19.35 13.15
N SER A 155 10.60 20.47 12.66
CA SER A 155 9.88 21.45 13.49
C SER A 155 10.73 21.97 14.68
N ILE A 156 12.02 22.17 14.47
CA ILE A 156 12.96 22.75 15.42
C ILE A 156 12.95 24.27 15.25
N VAL A 157 12.75 24.98 16.37
CA VAL A 157 12.78 26.45 16.43
C VAL A 157 13.91 26.92 17.33
N ASP A 158 14.33 28.18 17.15
CA ASP A 158 15.37 28.79 17.97
C ASP A 158 14.97 28.83 19.45
N GLY A 159 15.94 28.58 20.34
CA GLY A 159 15.73 28.56 21.79
C GLY A 159 15.17 27.26 22.35
N MET A 160 14.96 26.21 21.54
CA MET A 160 14.65 24.87 22.06
C MET A 160 15.85 24.27 22.82
N ASN A 161 15.59 23.66 23.98
CA ASN A 161 16.61 22.91 24.72
C ASN A 161 16.98 21.59 24.01
N ALA A 162 18.14 21.04 24.39
CA ALA A 162 18.69 19.83 23.78
C ALA A 162 17.71 18.65 23.78
N ASP A 163 17.06 18.39 24.93
CA ASP A 163 16.11 17.29 25.08
C ASP A 163 14.91 17.41 24.13
N ARG A 164 14.38 18.63 23.91
CA ARG A 164 13.27 18.84 22.98
C ARG A 164 13.71 18.70 21.52
N ILE A 165 14.95 19.07 21.19
CA ILE A 165 15.50 18.84 19.84
C ILE A 165 15.58 17.33 19.56
N ASP A 166 16.13 16.56 20.50
CA ASP A 166 16.20 15.11 20.39
C ASP A 166 14.80 14.47 20.35
N ALA A 167 13.87 14.96 21.14
CA ALA A 167 12.49 14.50 21.11
C ALA A 167 11.82 14.73 19.75
N ARG A 168 12.08 15.88 19.09
CA ARG A 168 11.54 16.18 17.76
C ARG A 168 12.07 15.24 16.67
N ILE A 169 13.38 15.02 16.63
CA ILE A 169 14.00 14.13 15.66
C ILE A 169 13.46 12.70 15.84
N ASN A 170 13.44 12.21 17.07
CA ASN A 170 12.91 10.89 17.40
C ASN A 170 11.41 10.75 17.10
N LEU A 171 10.63 11.81 17.27
CA LEU A 171 9.20 11.83 16.97
C LEU A 171 8.95 11.70 15.46
N VAL A 172 9.73 12.39 14.63
CA VAL A 172 9.65 12.23 13.17
C VAL A 172 10.05 10.82 12.75
N LEU A 173 11.17 10.29 13.27
CA LEU A 173 11.63 8.93 12.98
C LEU A 173 10.56 7.88 13.32
N LYS A 174 10.01 7.92 14.54
CA LYS A 174 8.96 7.00 14.99
C LYS A 174 7.69 7.14 14.16
N CYS A 175 7.32 8.36 13.77
CA CYS A 175 6.19 8.60 12.89
C CYS A 175 6.38 7.87 11.56
N LEU A 176 7.51 8.08 10.88
CA LEU A 176 7.80 7.47 9.59
C LEU A 176 7.89 5.93 9.67
N GLN A 177 8.53 5.37 10.70
CA GLN A 177 8.58 3.92 10.92
C GLN A 177 7.18 3.33 11.14
N ASN A 178 6.35 3.97 11.96
CA ASN A 178 4.98 3.53 12.17
C ASN A 178 4.18 3.58 10.86
N MET A 179 4.38 4.62 10.05
CA MET A 179 3.72 4.76 8.76
C MET A 179 4.20 3.71 7.76
N GLU A 180 5.49 3.39 7.72
CA GLU A 180 6.05 2.31 6.91
C GLU A 180 5.41 0.96 7.23
N HIS A 181 5.30 0.63 8.53
CA HIS A 181 4.64 -0.60 8.99
C HIS A 181 3.14 -0.63 8.71
N GLN A 182 2.45 0.51 8.84
CA GLN A 182 1.01 0.60 8.68
C GLN A 182 0.60 0.61 7.20
N ILE A 183 1.22 1.45 6.37
CA ILE A 183 0.84 1.64 4.97
C ILE A 183 1.02 0.36 4.15
N GLY A 184 2.13 -0.36 4.31
CA GLY A 184 2.42 -1.56 3.52
C GLY A 184 2.38 -1.28 2.00
N LEU A 185 1.44 -1.91 1.27
CA LEU A 185 1.20 -1.65 -0.17
C LEU A 185 0.07 -0.63 -0.42
N GLY A 186 -0.44 -0.01 0.64
CA GLY A 186 -1.57 0.90 0.66
C GLY A 186 -1.19 2.37 0.47
N ASN A 187 -2.14 3.25 0.77
CA ASN A 187 -1.91 4.68 0.99
C ASN A 187 -2.56 5.07 2.32
N ALA A 188 -2.00 6.04 3.03
CA ALA A 188 -2.69 6.74 4.11
C ALA A 188 -3.49 7.92 3.54
N VAL A 189 -4.59 8.28 4.20
CA VAL A 189 -5.31 9.53 3.93
C VAL A 189 -5.34 10.36 5.21
N LEU A 190 -4.76 11.55 5.09
CA LEU A 190 -4.70 12.55 6.15
C LEU A 190 -6.09 13.17 6.37
N SER A 191 -6.32 13.80 7.53
CA SER A 191 -7.57 14.51 7.81
C SER A 191 -7.86 15.64 6.82
N THR A 192 -6.85 16.16 6.12
CA THR A 192 -6.97 17.17 5.05
C THR A 192 -7.49 16.59 3.73
N GLY A 193 -7.59 15.26 3.61
CA GLY A 193 -7.95 14.56 2.38
C GLY A 193 -6.76 14.26 1.46
N GLN A 194 -5.56 14.75 1.78
CA GLN A 194 -4.33 14.39 1.05
C GLN A 194 -3.98 12.92 1.28
N SER A 195 -3.46 12.27 0.24
CA SER A 195 -3.03 10.88 0.30
C SER A 195 -1.50 10.80 0.39
N VAL A 196 -1.01 9.95 1.27
CA VAL A 196 0.41 9.65 1.45
C VAL A 196 0.65 8.20 1.03
N ALA A 197 1.48 8.00 0.02
CA ALA A 197 1.84 6.67 -0.47
C ALA A 197 3.12 6.15 0.21
N MET A 198 3.38 4.86 0.06
CA MET A 198 4.62 4.24 0.57
C MET A 198 5.88 4.92 0.01
N ILE A 199 5.85 5.38 -1.25
CA ILE A 199 6.99 6.08 -1.86
C ILE A 199 7.32 7.40 -1.16
N ASP A 200 6.32 8.12 -0.64
CA ASP A 200 6.49 9.38 0.07
C ASP A 200 7.13 9.13 1.44
N VAL A 201 6.75 8.04 2.11
CA VAL A 201 7.33 7.61 3.40
C VAL A 201 8.79 7.20 3.21
N VAL A 202 9.09 6.39 2.19
CA VAL A 202 10.45 5.97 1.88
C VAL A 202 11.33 7.18 1.56
N LEU A 203 10.86 8.11 0.73
CA LEU A 203 11.57 9.34 0.44
C LEU A 203 11.81 10.18 1.71
N SER A 204 10.80 10.29 2.58
CA SER A 204 10.92 11.01 3.85
C SER A 204 11.97 10.38 4.78
N MET A 205 12.08 9.06 4.79
CA MET A 205 13.10 8.32 5.54
C MET A 205 14.51 8.56 4.98
N GLU A 206 14.66 8.61 3.65
CA GLU A 206 15.93 8.97 3.01
C GLU A 206 16.36 10.40 3.34
N ILE A 207 15.42 11.34 3.32
CA ILE A 207 15.66 12.74 3.71
C ILE A 207 16.10 12.80 5.16
N LEU A 208 15.36 12.16 6.08
CA LEU A 208 15.71 12.13 7.50
C LEU A 208 17.16 11.69 7.72
N LYS A 209 17.55 10.57 7.12
CA LYS A 209 18.91 10.03 7.23
C LYS A 209 19.95 11.02 6.69
N TYR A 210 19.70 11.60 5.52
CA TYR A 210 20.60 12.57 4.93
C TYR A 210 20.76 13.83 5.77
N LEU A 211 19.66 14.36 6.33
CA LEU A 211 19.69 15.56 7.16
C LEU A 211 20.46 15.31 8.47
N GLU A 212 20.24 14.18 9.13
CA GLU A 212 20.97 13.80 10.33
C GLU A 212 22.47 13.67 10.07
N GLU A 213 22.86 13.00 8.97
CA GLU A 213 24.26 12.82 8.59
C GLU A 213 24.92 14.17 8.23
N LYS A 214 24.33 14.93 7.30
CA LYS A 214 24.88 16.19 6.79
C LYS A 214 24.98 17.26 7.87
N PHE A 215 23.98 17.35 8.76
CA PHE A 215 23.88 18.41 9.76
C PHE A 215 24.18 17.97 11.19
N SER A 216 24.69 16.75 11.40
CA SER A 216 25.11 16.22 12.71
C SER A 216 25.88 17.23 13.57
N ARG A 217 26.90 17.88 13.00
CA ARG A 217 27.69 18.91 13.69
C ARG A 217 26.85 20.13 14.10
N HIS A 218 25.94 20.58 13.23
CA HIS A 218 25.07 21.72 13.51
C HIS A 218 24.06 21.39 14.60
N PHE A 219 23.46 20.20 14.58
CA PHE A 219 22.58 19.74 15.65
C PHE A 219 23.32 19.63 16.99
N ASN A 220 24.55 19.10 17.01
CA ASN A 220 25.35 19.03 18.22
C ASN A 220 25.68 20.42 18.78
N LEU A 221 26.05 21.38 17.94
CA LEU A 221 26.29 22.76 18.36
C LEU A 221 25.03 23.43 18.90
N LEU A 222 23.88 23.20 18.25
CA LEU A 222 22.58 23.71 18.70
C LEU A 222 22.24 23.17 20.11
N LYS A 223 22.42 21.87 20.33
CA LYS A 223 22.19 21.21 21.63
C LYS A 223 23.11 21.73 22.72
N VAL A 224 24.41 21.88 22.44
CA VAL A 224 25.38 22.40 23.42
C VAL A 224 25.07 23.85 23.81
N ARG A 225 24.63 24.68 22.85
CA ARG A 225 24.22 26.06 23.13
C ARG A 225 22.97 26.13 24.00
N ALA A 226 22.05 25.19 23.81
CA ALA A 226 20.78 25.16 24.53
C ALA A 226 20.84 24.44 25.90
N ALA A 227 21.98 23.83 26.23
CA ALA A 227 22.28 23.25 27.53
C ALA A 227 22.99 24.23 28.49
N LYS A 228 23.34 25.42 28.00
CA LYS A 228 23.84 26.54 28.80
C LYS A 228 22.69 27.46 29.18
#